data_AF-A0A645J959-F1
#
_entry.id   AF-A0A645J959-F1
#
_cell.length_a   1.000
_cell.length_b   1.000
_cell.length_c   1.000
_cell.angle_alpha   90.00
_cell.angle_beta   90.00
_cell.angle_gamma   90.00
#
_symmetry.space_group_name_H-M   'P 1'
#
loop_
_entity.id
_entity.type
_entity.pdbx_description
1 polymer ?
#
loop_
_entity_poly.entity_id
_entity_poly.type
_entity_poly.pdbx_seq_one_letter_code
_entity_poly.pdbx_strand_id
1 'polypeptide(L)'
;MWRCGEQAHTLDLIAKTEGEAFYTGEIAEKILDFSNQTGGFYSSEDLERHAPEWVDPISVQYRGYDIWEIPPNGQGIIVLMALNMLKGFPSLSEVLRPVINRLRQ
;
A
#
# COMPACT_ATOMS: atom_id res chain seq x y z
N MET A 1 18.89 19.45 15.55
CA MET A 1 18.70 18.02 15.20
C MET A 1 17.53 17.50 16.03
N TRP A 2 16.52 16.89 15.41
CA TRP A 2 15.36 16.31 16.12
C TRP A 2 15.60 14.83 16.46
N ARG A 3 15.05 14.38 17.59
CA ARG A 3 15.10 12.98 18.07
C ARG A 3 13.80 12.65 18.82
N CYS A 4 13.37 11.39 18.78
CA CYS A 4 12.24 10.87 19.56
C CYS A 4 12.63 9.51 20.18
N GLY A 5 12.92 9.50 21.49
CA GLY A 5 13.32 8.28 22.19
C GLY A 5 12.22 7.22 22.23
N GLU A 6 10.96 7.65 22.40
CA GLU A 6 9.80 6.75 22.44
C GLU A 6 9.64 5.95 21.13
N GLN A 7 9.79 6.60 19.96
CA GLN A 7 9.74 5.88 18.69
C GLN A 7 10.88 4.87 18.54
N ALA A 8 12.07 5.19 19.06
CA ALA A 8 13.19 4.25 19.05
C ALA A 8 12.89 3.02 19.93
N HIS A 9 12.30 3.22 21.11
CA HIS A 9 11.86 2.12 21.99
C HIS A 9 10.79 1.25 21.33
N THR A 10 9.77 1.87 20.72
CA THR A 10 8.72 1.14 19.98
C THR A 10 9.31 0.27 18.87
N LEU A 11 10.24 0.79 18.06
CA LEU A 11 10.88 0.03 16.98
C LEU A 11 11.79 -1.10 17.53
N ASP A 12 12.49 -0.87 18.63
CA ASP A 12 13.32 -1.89 19.30
C ASP A 12 12.45 -3.05 19.84
N LEU A 13 11.30 -2.75 20.45
CA LEU A 13 10.33 -3.77 20.88
C LEU A 13 9.76 -4.57 19.71
N ILE A 14 9.34 -3.91 18.62
CA ILE A 14 8.84 -4.58 17.41
C ILE A 14 9.92 -5.53 16.86
N ALA A 15 11.17 -5.07 16.78
CA ALA A 15 12.27 -5.88 16.27
C ALA A 15 12.57 -7.10 17.16
N LYS A 16 12.55 -6.94 18.49
CA LYS A 16 12.83 -8.03 19.45
C LYS A 16 11.72 -9.06 19.56
N THR A 17 10.48 -8.67 19.26
CA THR A 17 9.29 -9.52 19.41
C THR A 17 8.71 -9.97 18.06
N GLU A 18 9.41 -9.68 16.96
CA GLU A 18 8.94 -9.97 15.60
C GLU A 18 7.53 -9.40 15.32
N GLY A 19 7.22 -8.25 15.94
CA GLY A 19 5.93 -7.57 15.82
C GLY A 19 4.90 -7.91 16.90
N GLU A 20 5.07 -8.97 17.68
CA GLU A 20 4.10 -9.41 18.69
C GLU A 20 3.77 -8.29 19.71
N ALA A 21 4.78 -7.52 20.16
CA ALA A 21 4.57 -6.44 21.12
C ALA A 21 3.56 -5.37 20.66
N PHE A 22 3.38 -5.20 19.35
CA PHE A 22 2.43 -4.24 18.77
C PHE A 22 0.97 -4.68 18.90
N TYR A 23 0.71 -5.99 18.87
CA TYR A 23 -0.63 -6.54 18.82
C TYR A 23 -1.08 -7.14 20.16
N THR A 24 -0.15 -7.68 20.95
CA THR A 24 -0.47 -8.40 22.20
C THR A 24 0.47 -8.09 23.37
N GLY A 25 1.39 -7.13 23.23
CA GLY A 25 2.36 -6.76 24.28
C GLY A 25 2.31 -5.29 24.71
N GLU A 26 3.44 -4.78 25.21
CA GLU A 26 3.55 -3.45 25.84
C GLU A 26 2.99 -2.31 24.96
N ILE A 27 3.18 -2.37 23.64
CA ILE A 27 2.70 -1.33 22.73
C ILE A 27 1.17 -1.43 22.59
N ALA A 28 0.62 -2.64 22.49
CA ALA A 28 -0.82 -2.88 22.44
C ALA A 28 -1.52 -2.34 23.71
N GLU A 29 -0.97 -2.62 24.89
CA GLU A 29 -1.47 -2.10 26.17
C GLU A 29 -1.55 -0.57 26.17
N LYS A 30 -0.48 0.11 25.72
CA LYS A 30 -0.44 1.58 25.62
C LYS A 30 -1.48 2.13 24.63
N ILE A 31 -1.72 1.45 23.51
CA ILE A 31 -2.75 1.82 22.53
C ILE A 31 -4.15 1.72 23.18
N LEU A 32 -4.44 0.62 23.86
CA LEU A 32 -5.73 0.37 24.50
C LEU A 32 -5.99 1.33 25.66
N ASP A 33 -4.99 1.58 26.50
CA ASP A 33 -5.08 2.55 27.60
C ASP A 33 -5.43 3.93 27.08
N PHE A 34 -4.75 4.39 26.02
CA PHE A 34 -5.03 5.70 25.42
C PHE A 34 -6.39 5.75 24.72
N SER A 35 -6.78 4.68 24.01
CA SER A 35 -8.11 4.55 23.41
C SER A 35 -9.19 4.67 24.47
N ASN A 36 -9.09 3.91 25.58
CA ASN A 36 -10.04 3.95 26.69
C ASN A 36 -10.12 5.33 27.34
N GLN A 37 -8.98 5.99 27.56
CA GLN A 37 -8.93 7.33 28.17
C GLN A 37 -9.56 8.42 27.28
N THR A 38 -9.58 8.22 25.96
CA THR A 38 -10.05 9.23 24.99
C THR A 38 -11.40 8.90 24.35
N GLY A 39 -12.03 7.78 24.73
CA GLY A 39 -13.28 7.33 24.14
C GLY A 39 -13.13 6.72 22.75
N GLY A 40 -11.95 6.18 22.44
CA GLY A 40 -11.68 5.39 21.23
C GLY A 40 -12.33 3.99 21.28
N PHE A 41 -12.30 3.30 20.14
CA PHE A 41 -13.02 2.03 19.93
C PHE A 41 -12.13 0.80 19.86
N TYR A 42 -10.80 0.94 19.97
CA TYR A 42 -9.91 -0.22 19.92
C TYR A 42 -10.14 -1.13 21.13
N SER A 43 -10.29 -2.43 20.86
CA SER A 43 -10.29 -3.50 21.85
C SER A 43 -9.05 -4.39 21.70
N SER A 44 -8.72 -5.13 22.76
CA SER A 44 -7.64 -6.14 22.71
C SER A 44 -7.89 -7.15 21.60
N GLU A 45 -9.16 -7.54 21.42
CA GLU A 45 -9.58 -8.50 20.41
C GLU A 45 -9.36 -7.99 18.97
N ASP A 46 -9.49 -6.68 18.72
CA ASP A 46 -9.18 -6.09 17.41
C ASP A 46 -7.70 -6.23 17.05
N LEU A 47 -6.82 -6.03 18.04
CA LEU A 47 -5.37 -6.10 17.86
C LEU A 47 -4.91 -7.57 17.75
N GLU A 48 -5.40 -8.43 18.64
CA GLU A 48 -5.08 -9.87 18.68
C GLU A 48 -5.51 -10.61 17.40
N ARG A 49 -6.66 -10.25 16.82
CA ARG A 49 -7.17 -10.89 15.60
C ARG A 49 -6.50 -10.40 14.33
N HIS A 50 -5.70 -9.33 14.40
CA HIS A 50 -5.04 -8.81 13.22
C HIS A 50 -3.93 -9.78 12.76
N ALA A 51 -3.96 -10.14 11.49
CA ALA A 51 -2.87 -10.85 10.84
C ALA A 51 -2.68 -10.30 9.42
N PRO A 52 -1.44 -10.22 8.91
CA PRO A 52 -1.21 -9.90 7.52
C PRO A 52 -1.77 -11.02 6.64
N GLU A 53 -2.54 -10.63 5.63
CA GLU A 53 -3.06 -11.56 4.62
C GLU A 53 -2.11 -11.62 3.43
N TRP A 54 -1.63 -12.83 3.12
CA TRP A 54 -0.95 -13.09 1.85
C TRP A 54 -2.00 -13.19 0.75
N VAL A 55 -1.88 -12.32 -0.25
CA VAL A 55 -2.83 -12.23 -1.36
C VAL A 55 -2.13 -12.41 -2.69
N ASP A 56 -2.85 -12.97 -3.67
CA ASP A 56 -2.37 -13.04 -5.04
C ASP A 56 -2.52 -11.67 -5.74
N PRO A 57 -1.44 -11.12 -6.30
CA PRO A 57 -1.51 -9.84 -6.99
C PRO A 57 -2.32 -9.97 -8.30
N ILE A 58 -3.02 -8.90 -8.66
CA ILE A 58 -3.78 -8.81 -9.91
C ILE A 58 -2.98 -8.03 -10.96
N SER A 59 -3.22 -8.30 -12.24
CA SER A 59 -2.46 -7.64 -13.30
C SER A 59 -3.22 -7.41 -14.60
N VAL A 60 -2.70 -6.48 -15.42
CA VAL A 60 -3.07 -6.35 -16.83
C VAL A 60 -1.82 -6.16 -17.69
N GLN A 61 -1.83 -6.75 -18.89
CA GLN A 61 -0.76 -6.53 -19.86
C GLN A 61 -0.95 -5.22 -20.62
N TYR A 62 -0.14 -4.19 -20.40
CA TYR A 62 -0.21 -2.91 -21.10
C TYR A 62 1.06 -2.65 -21.91
N ARG A 63 0.92 -2.57 -23.25
CA ARG A 63 1.99 -2.22 -24.21
C ARG A 63 3.28 -3.04 -24.05
N GLY A 64 3.14 -4.35 -23.83
CA GLY A 64 4.27 -5.29 -23.73
C GLY A 64 4.79 -5.53 -22.31
N TYR A 65 4.16 -4.93 -21.29
CA TYR A 65 4.51 -5.14 -19.88
C TYR A 65 3.31 -5.64 -19.09
N ASP A 66 3.57 -6.44 -18.06
CA ASP A 66 2.56 -6.78 -17.06
C ASP A 66 2.63 -5.76 -15.92
N ILE A 67 1.50 -5.09 -15.69
CA ILE A 67 1.35 -4.12 -14.60
C ILE A 67 0.61 -4.83 -13.47
N TRP A 68 1.24 -4.90 -12.30
CA TRP A 68 0.76 -5.62 -11.13
C TRP A 68 0.30 -4.67 -10.03
N GLU A 69 -0.78 -5.03 -9.35
CA GLU A 69 -1.35 -4.28 -8.24
C GLU A 69 -1.85 -5.24 -7.15
N ILE A 70 -1.94 -4.72 -5.92
CA ILE A 70 -2.61 -5.41 -4.80
C ILE A 70 -4.10 -5.52 -5.12
N PRO A 71 -4.74 -6.69 -4.90
CA PRO A 71 -6.18 -6.84 -5.10
C PRO A 71 -6.99 -5.93 -4.15
N PRO A 72 -8.31 -5.81 -4.35
CA PRO A 72 -9.19 -5.28 -3.32
C PRO A 72 -8.87 -5.94 -1.95
N ASN A 73 -8.76 -5.19 -0.86
CA ASN A 73 -9.30 -3.84 -0.62
C ASN A 73 -8.40 -2.66 -1.05
N GLY A 74 -7.27 -2.89 -1.73
CA GLY A 74 -6.46 -1.84 -2.32
C GLY A 74 -7.14 -1.14 -3.51
N GLN A 75 -6.72 0.10 -3.81
CA GLN A 75 -7.28 0.89 -4.93
C GLN A 75 -6.54 0.70 -6.28
N GLY A 76 -5.54 -0.17 -6.33
CA GLY A 76 -4.73 -0.42 -7.54
C GLY A 76 -5.54 -0.92 -8.74
N ILE A 77 -6.70 -1.55 -8.50
CA ILE A 77 -7.62 -1.97 -9.56
C ILE A 77 -8.06 -0.81 -10.47
N ILE A 78 -8.15 0.42 -9.96
CA ILE A 78 -8.50 1.61 -10.75
C ILE A 78 -7.45 1.84 -11.85
N VAL A 79 -6.16 1.71 -11.52
CA VAL A 79 -5.05 1.83 -12.46
C VAL A 79 -5.14 0.76 -13.52
N LEU A 80 -5.37 -0.51 -13.12
CA LEU A 80 -5.48 -1.62 -14.07
C LEU A 80 -6.67 -1.44 -15.03
N MET A 81 -7.82 -0.98 -14.54
CA MET A 81 -8.99 -0.67 -15.36
C MET A 81 -8.70 0.46 -16.35
N ALA A 82 -8.12 1.56 -15.88
CA ALA A 82 -7.77 2.71 -16.71
C ALA A 82 -6.78 2.32 -17.82
N LEU A 83 -5.73 1.58 -17.47
CA LEU A 83 -4.76 1.08 -18.45
C LEU A 83 -5.43 0.16 -19.47
N ASN A 84 -6.34 -0.72 -19.03
CA ASN A 84 -7.08 -1.60 -19.93
C ASN A 84 -7.99 -0.84 -20.90
N MET A 85 -8.64 0.24 -20.46
CA MET A 85 -9.37 1.16 -21.36
C MET A 85 -8.43 1.85 -22.35
N LEU A 86 -7.27 2.31 -21.88
CA LEU A 86 -6.27 2.99 -22.71
C LEU A 86 -5.60 2.09 -23.76
N LYS A 87 -5.67 0.76 -23.63
CA LYS A 87 -5.15 -0.19 -24.63
C LYS A 87 -5.80 0.00 -26.00
N GLY A 88 -7.06 0.43 -26.04
CA GLY A 88 -7.78 0.68 -27.28
C GLY A 88 -7.32 1.91 -28.06
N PHE A 89 -6.42 2.73 -27.49
CA PHE A 89 -5.97 3.97 -28.10
C PHE A 89 -4.53 3.87 -28.60
N PRO A 90 -4.20 4.51 -29.73
CA PRO A 90 -2.81 4.62 -30.17
C PRO A 90 -2.00 5.39 -29.13
N SER A 91 -0.72 5.03 -28.99
CA SER A 91 0.22 5.81 -28.20
C SER A 91 0.42 7.19 -28.84
N LEU A 92 0.77 8.17 -28.02
CA LEU A 92 1.13 9.50 -28.52
C LEU A 92 2.24 9.43 -29.58
N SER A 93 3.18 8.50 -29.43
CA SER A 93 4.24 8.27 -30.41
C SER A 93 3.71 7.81 -31.78
N GLU A 94 2.68 6.97 -31.79
CA GLU A 94 2.02 6.50 -33.01
C GLU A 94 1.19 7.61 -33.65
N VAL A 95 0.50 8.41 -32.83
CA VAL A 95 -0.27 9.58 -33.29
C VAL A 95 0.64 10.64 -33.92
N LEU A 96 1.81 10.91 -33.32
CA LEU A 96 2.73 11.95 -33.78
C LEU A 96 3.66 11.50 -34.91
N ARG A 97 3.82 10.19 -35.14
CA ARG A 97 4.73 9.64 -36.16
C ARG A 97 4.53 10.27 -37.55
N PRO A 98 3.30 10.44 -38.07
CA PRO A 98 3.09 11.10 -39.37
C PRO A 98 3.47 12.59 -39.37
N VAL A 99 3.31 13.29 -38.25
CA VAL A 99 3.68 14.72 -38.12
C VAL A 99 5.20 14.88 -38.11
N ILE A 100 5.89 14.08 -37.31
CA ILE A 100 7.35 14.09 -37.21
C ILE A 100 7.99 13.74 -38.56
N ASN A 101 7.45 12.75 -39.28
CA ASN A 101 7.98 12.36 -40.59
C ASN A 101 7.84 13.48 -41.64
N ARG A 102 6.78 14.30 -41.59
CA ARG A 102 6.61 15.46 -42.48
C ARG A 102 7.57 16.61 -42.19
N LEU A 103 7.99 16.80 -40.93
CA LEU A 103 8.94 17.85 -40.56
C LEU A 103 10.41 17.50 -40.90
N ARG A 104 10.67 16.24 -41.30
CA ARG A 104 12.01 15.75 -41.67
C ARG A 104 12.24 15.68 -43.19
N GLN A 105 11.23 15.99 -44.00
CA GLN A 105 11.31 16.14 -45.45
C GLN A 105 11.38 17.63 -45.81
#